data_AF-A0A0B6YZF8-F1
#
_entry.id   AF-A0A0B6YZF8-F1
#
_cell.length_a   1.000
_cell.length_b   1.000
_cell.length_c   1.000
_cell.angle_alpha   90.00
_cell.angle_beta   90.00
_cell.angle_gamma   90.00
#
_symmetry.space_group_name_H-M   'P 1'
#
loop_
_entity.id
_entity.type
_entity.pdbx_description
1 polymer ?
#
loop_
_entity_poly.entity_id
_entity_poly.type
_entity_poly.pdbx_seq_one_letter_code
_entity_poly.pdbx_strand_id
1 'polypeptide(L)'
;GDADCDALMCEHARFGISLSKLGDINMDSYQDFAVGAPYEGKGAVYIYHGSNAPAGFNVNFAQRIVASDLPVPDLMSFGYSLSGGMDLDENGYPDLLVGAYESNAVILIRSRPIIKIIPSLSVFPKAVNLETAPNC
;
A
#
# COMPACT_ATOMS: atom_id res chain seq x y z
N GLY A 1 -16.47 2.01 -7.77
CA GLY A 1 -17.29 2.29 -6.59
C GLY A 1 -16.37 2.88 -5.57
N ASP A 2 -16.45 4.19 -5.38
CA ASP A 2 -15.59 4.97 -4.48
C ASP A 2 -16.42 6.14 -3.93
N ALA A 3 -17.56 5.79 -3.34
CA ALA A 3 -18.36 6.71 -2.58
C ALA A 3 -18.19 6.31 -1.12
N ASP A 4 -17.46 7.12 -0.35
CA ASP A 4 -18.06 7.99 0.67
C ASP A 4 -17.00 8.38 1.71
N CYS A 5 -16.00 9.16 1.29
CA CYS A 5 -15.38 10.08 2.24
C CYS A 5 -16.33 11.27 2.30
N ASP A 6 -17.20 11.30 3.31
CA ASP A 6 -18.03 12.46 3.63
C ASP A 6 -17.15 13.71 3.56
N ALA A 7 -17.43 14.57 2.57
CA ALA A 7 -16.52 15.65 2.16
C ALA A 7 -16.18 16.66 3.28
N LEU A 8 -16.92 16.63 4.40
CA LEU A 8 -16.65 17.43 5.59
C LEU A 8 -15.49 16.91 6.46
N MET A 9 -15.16 15.61 6.42
CA MET A 9 -14.09 15.02 7.26
C MET A 9 -12.68 15.19 6.65
N CYS A 10 -12.57 15.57 5.38
CA CYS A 10 -11.28 15.72 4.69
C CYS A 10 -10.72 17.15 4.71
N GLU A 11 -11.52 18.18 5.00
CA GLU A 11 -11.09 19.60 4.97
C GLU A 11 -10.01 19.91 6.02
N HIS A 12 -9.91 19.09 7.06
CA HIS A 12 -8.91 19.22 8.12
C HIS A 12 -7.93 18.05 8.22
N ALA A 13 -7.90 17.13 7.24
CA ALA A 13 -7.05 15.94 7.26
C ALA A 13 -5.54 16.25 7.38
N ARG A 14 -5.13 17.44 6.92
CA ARG A 14 -3.73 17.87 6.77
C ARG A 14 -2.87 16.84 6.04
N PHE A 15 -3.40 16.32 4.94
CA PHE A 15 -2.63 15.50 4.01
C PHE A 15 -1.34 16.24 3.60
N GLY A 16 -0.20 15.55 3.69
CA GLY A 16 1.10 16.13 3.34
C GLY A 16 1.86 16.78 4.51
N ILE A 17 1.34 16.71 5.74
CA ILE A 17 2.06 17.23 6.92
C ILE A 17 3.35 16.46 7.21
N SER A 18 3.39 15.18 6.83
CA SER A 18 4.56 14.32 6.96
C SER A 18 4.79 13.58 5.64
N LEU A 19 6.07 13.38 5.33
CA LEU A 19 6.55 12.73 4.11
C LEU A 19 7.75 11.87 4.49
N SER A 20 7.81 10.64 4.00
CA SER A 20 8.99 9.78 4.19
C SER A 20 9.28 8.95 2.95
N LYS A 21 10.57 8.82 2.65
CA LYS A 21 11.06 7.87 1.65
C LYS A 21 10.87 6.46 2.19
N LEU A 22 10.29 5.57 1.39
CA LEU A 22 10.16 4.15 1.74
C LEU A 22 11.23 3.27 1.09
N GLY A 23 11.87 3.75 0.02
CA GLY A 23 12.71 2.87 -0.80
C GLY A 23 11.85 2.12 -1.81
N ASP A 24 12.34 1.02 -2.38
CA ASP A 24 11.58 0.21 -3.33
C ASP A 24 10.83 -0.89 -2.57
N ILE A 25 9.61 -0.58 -2.09
CA ILE A 25 8.86 -1.53 -1.24
C ILE A 25 8.15 -2.59 -2.08
N ASN A 26 7.94 -2.34 -3.38
CA ASN A 26 7.31 -3.28 -4.30
C ASN A 26 8.29 -4.03 -5.22
N MET A 27 9.59 -3.75 -5.11
CA MET A 27 10.69 -4.34 -5.88
C MET A 27 10.53 -4.13 -7.40
N ASP A 28 10.00 -2.98 -7.82
CA ASP A 28 9.80 -2.61 -9.21
C ASP A 28 10.92 -1.72 -9.80
N SER A 29 11.99 -1.49 -9.04
CA SER A 29 13.13 -0.61 -9.33
C SER A 29 12.85 0.89 -9.26
N TYR A 30 11.67 1.31 -8.80
CA TYR A 30 11.36 2.70 -8.50
C TYR A 30 11.37 2.96 -6.98
N GLN A 31 11.56 4.22 -6.59
CA GLN A 31 11.54 4.59 -5.17
C GLN A 31 10.13 5.05 -4.79
N ASP A 32 9.61 4.46 -3.72
CA ASP A 32 8.29 4.71 -3.17
C ASP A 32 8.36 5.66 -1.97
N PHE A 33 7.21 6.24 -1.63
CA PHE A 33 7.11 7.17 -0.51
C PHE A 33 5.76 7.08 0.21
N ALA A 34 5.76 7.52 1.46
CA ALA A 34 4.58 7.62 2.31
C ALA A 34 4.24 9.08 2.61
N VAL A 35 2.94 9.39 2.64
CA VAL A 35 2.38 10.71 2.98
C VAL A 35 1.39 10.56 4.12
N GLY A 36 1.55 11.34 5.19
CA GLY A 36 0.63 11.32 6.34
C GLY A 36 -0.53 12.30 6.22
N ALA A 37 -1.67 11.88 6.77
CA ALA A 37 -2.88 12.67 6.98
C ALA A 37 -3.42 12.41 8.39
N PRO A 38 -2.74 12.90 9.44
CA PRO A 38 -3.00 12.52 10.84
C PRO A 38 -4.38 12.91 11.36
N TYR A 39 -5.06 13.84 10.71
CA TYR A 39 -6.37 14.32 11.14
C TYR A 39 -7.50 13.85 10.21
N GLU A 40 -7.21 12.92 9.30
CA GLU A 40 -8.24 12.24 8.52
C GLU A 40 -8.92 11.18 9.39
N GLY A 41 -10.05 11.54 10.01
CA GLY A 41 -10.67 10.72 11.05
C GLY A 41 -9.72 10.56 12.25
N LYS A 42 -9.22 9.33 12.45
CA LYS A 42 -8.23 9.00 13.50
C LYS A 42 -6.76 9.09 13.02
N GLY A 43 -6.59 9.39 11.74
CA GLY A 43 -5.29 9.47 11.06
C GLY A 43 -5.12 8.38 10.01
N ALA A 44 -4.48 8.75 8.90
CA ALA A 44 -4.19 7.87 7.79
C ALA A 44 -2.78 8.09 7.24
N VAL A 45 -2.25 7.07 6.59
CA VAL A 45 -1.00 7.12 5.81
C VAL A 45 -1.25 6.55 4.42
N TYR A 46 -0.79 7.29 3.42
CA TYR A 46 -0.92 6.95 2.01
C TYR A 46 0.42 6.52 1.46
N ILE A 47 0.42 5.42 0.70
CA ILE A 47 1.60 4.86 0.06
C ILE A 47 1.50 5.11 -1.44
N TYR A 48 2.53 5.72 -2.01
CA TYR A 48 2.64 6.01 -3.43
C TYR A 48 3.82 5.26 -4.02
N HIS A 49 3.56 4.53 -5.11
CA HIS A 49 4.63 3.87 -5.86
C HIS A 49 5.29 4.83 -6.84
N GLY A 50 6.62 4.79 -6.87
CA GLY A 50 7.40 5.42 -7.92
C GLY A 50 7.07 4.80 -9.28
N SER A 51 7.30 5.56 -10.36
CA SER A 51 7.14 5.02 -11.71
C SER A 51 7.85 5.88 -12.75
N ASN A 52 7.85 5.43 -14.00
CA ASN A 52 8.29 6.22 -15.15
C ASN A 52 7.23 7.22 -15.66
N ALA A 53 6.13 7.43 -14.93
CA ALA A 53 5.14 8.43 -15.29
C ALA A 53 5.78 9.84 -15.31
N PRO A 54 5.19 10.81 -16.04
CA PRO A 54 5.72 12.18 -16.09
C PRO A 54 5.91 12.85 -14.72
N ALA A 55 5.10 12.49 -13.72
CA ALA A 55 5.21 12.96 -12.35
C ALA A 55 6.33 12.28 -11.54
N GLY A 56 6.92 11.19 -12.05
CA GLY A 56 7.90 10.35 -11.36
C GLY A 56 7.30 9.30 -10.41
N PHE A 57 5.97 9.26 -10.27
CA PHE A 57 5.23 8.34 -9.41
C PHE A 57 3.79 8.17 -9.91
N ASN A 58 3.11 7.12 -9.44
CA ASN A 58 1.68 6.92 -9.72
C ASN A 58 0.85 7.90 -8.89
N VAL A 59 0.06 8.76 -9.55
CA VAL A 59 -0.79 9.77 -8.87
C VAL A 59 -1.87 9.16 -7.98
N ASN A 60 -2.27 7.91 -8.23
CA ASN A 60 -3.16 7.18 -7.36
C ASN A 60 -2.33 6.45 -6.31
N PHE A 61 -2.72 6.57 -5.03
CA PHE A 61 -2.09 5.82 -3.96
C PHE A 61 -2.27 4.32 -4.21
N ALA A 62 -1.23 3.54 -3.90
CA ALA A 62 -1.27 2.09 -3.97
C ALA A 62 -1.94 1.47 -2.75
N GLN A 63 -1.81 2.12 -1.59
CA GLN A 63 -2.41 1.69 -0.35
C GLN A 63 -2.73 2.91 0.53
N ARG A 64 -3.87 2.84 1.23
CA ARG A 64 -4.25 3.76 2.30
C ARG A 64 -4.39 2.95 3.58
N ILE A 65 -3.62 3.30 4.60
CA ILE A 65 -3.61 2.63 5.90
C ILE A 65 -4.26 3.58 6.90
N VAL A 66 -5.37 3.16 7.50
CA VAL A 66 -6.15 3.98 8.44
C VAL A 66 -5.96 3.46 9.85
N ALA A 67 -5.85 4.36 10.82
CA ALA A 67 -5.73 4.00 12.23
C ALA A 67 -6.85 3.06 12.73
N SER A 68 -8.07 3.19 12.20
CA SER A 68 -9.23 2.37 12.56
C SER A 68 -9.09 0.89 12.19
N ASP A 69 -8.26 0.58 11.21
CA ASP A 69 -8.09 -0.79 10.69
C ASP A 69 -6.99 -1.54 11.46
N LEU A 70 -6.25 -0.83 12.31
CA LEU A 70 -5.19 -1.40 13.13
C LEU A 70 -5.76 -1.98 14.43
N PRO A 71 -5.20 -3.08 14.95
CA PRO A 71 -5.61 -3.69 16.22
C PRO A 71 -5.06 -2.90 17.42
N VAL A 72 -5.14 -1.57 17.38
CA VAL A 72 -4.66 -0.66 18.43
C VAL A 72 -5.82 0.25 18.83
N PRO A 73 -6.35 0.12 20.07
CA PRO A 73 -7.47 0.93 20.52
C PRO A 73 -7.07 2.40 20.64
N ASP A 74 -8.01 3.30 20.36
CA ASP A 74 -7.90 4.75 20.58
C ASP A 74 -6.65 5.43 19.98
N LEU A 75 -6.16 4.89 18.87
CA LEU A 75 -5.10 5.51 18.10
C LEU A 75 -5.62 6.80 17.43
N MET A 76 -4.94 7.92 17.68
CA MET A 76 -5.24 9.26 17.18
C MET A 76 -3.98 9.91 16.64
N SER A 77 -4.10 10.85 15.71
CA SER A 77 -2.97 11.53 15.03
C SER A 77 -2.04 10.57 14.27
N PHE A 78 -2.52 9.39 13.87
CA PHE A 78 -1.73 8.40 13.14
C PHE A 78 -1.27 8.95 11.78
N GLY A 79 0.04 8.99 11.56
CA GLY A 79 0.62 9.60 10.36
C GLY A 79 1.19 10.99 10.61
N TYR A 80 1.27 11.44 11.87
CA TYR A 80 1.83 12.76 12.18
C TYR A 80 3.34 12.85 11.90
N SER A 81 4.06 11.75 12.13
CA SER A 81 5.48 11.62 11.79
C SER A 81 5.73 10.27 11.13
N LEU A 82 6.63 10.23 10.15
CA LEU A 82 6.92 9.03 9.38
C LEU A 82 8.43 8.80 9.30
N SER A 83 8.86 7.55 9.42
CA SER A 83 10.23 7.14 9.17
C SER A 83 10.24 5.77 8.48
N GLY A 84 10.64 5.73 7.22
CA GLY A 84 10.79 4.49 6.47
C GLY A 84 12.15 4.36 5.80
N GLY A 85 12.29 3.36 4.94
CA GLY A 85 13.50 3.16 4.13
C GLY A 85 14.56 2.24 4.76
N MET A 86 14.23 1.57 5.87
CA MET A 86 15.07 0.57 6.51
C MET A 86 14.26 -0.71 6.73
N ASP A 87 14.88 -1.84 6.43
CA ASP A 87 14.34 -3.16 6.76
C ASP A 87 14.65 -3.48 8.23
N LEU A 88 13.62 -3.64 9.05
CA LEU A 88 13.74 -3.82 10.50
C LEU A 88 13.55 -5.28 10.93
N ASP A 89 13.02 -6.13 10.06
CA ASP A 89 12.85 -7.56 10.32
C ASP A 89 13.69 -8.48 9.43
N GLU A 90 14.62 -7.89 8.67
CA GLU A 90 15.59 -8.56 7.78
C GLU A 90 14.91 -9.43 6.70
N ASN A 91 13.71 -9.04 6.26
CA ASN A 91 12.95 -9.79 5.24
C ASN A 91 13.30 -9.37 3.79
N GLY A 92 14.16 -8.38 3.62
CA GLY A 92 14.60 -7.82 2.33
C GLY A 92 13.74 -6.66 1.83
N TYR A 93 12.72 -6.22 2.57
CA TYR A 93 11.82 -5.14 2.21
C TYR A 93 11.87 -4.02 3.26
N PRO A 94 11.98 -2.75 2.86
CA PRO A 94 11.96 -1.65 3.82
C PRO A 94 10.62 -1.56 4.57
N ASP A 95 10.69 -1.26 5.86
CA ASP A 95 9.54 -1.08 6.73
C ASP A 95 9.23 0.41 6.97
N LEU A 96 8.11 0.66 7.66
CA LEU A 96 7.63 2.00 7.97
C LEU A 96 7.25 2.14 9.46
N LEU A 97 7.84 3.12 10.14
CA LEU A 97 7.42 3.60 11.45
C LEU A 97 6.47 4.79 11.29
N VAL A 98 5.34 4.74 11.99
CA VAL A 98 4.31 5.78 11.99
C VAL A 98 4.06 6.29 13.41
N GLY A 99 4.27 7.58 13.63
CA GLY A 99 3.98 8.24 14.90
C GLY A 99 2.52 8.68 15.02
N ALA A 100 2.02 8.56 16.24
CA ALA A 100 0.68 8.95 16.67
C ALA A 100 0.81 9.63 18.05
N TYR A 101 1.22 10.90 18.05
CA TYR A 101 1.64 11.60 19.28
C TYR A 101 0.50 11.77 20.29
N GLU A 102 -0.74 11.98 19.83
CA GLU A 102 -1.90 12.12 20.72
C GLU A 102 -2.20 10.85 21.51
N SER A 103 -1.78 9.69 20.99
CA SER A 103 -1.88 8.40 21.67
C SER A 103 -0.57 7.95 22.33
N ASN A 104 0.47 8.79 22.33
CA ASN A 104 1.83 8.44 22.79
C ASN A 104 2.35 7.13 22.17
N ALA A 105 2.04 6.88 20.90
CA ALA A 105 2.30 5.61 20.23
C ALA A 105 3.17 5.78 18.98
N VAL A 106 3.96 4.75 18.69
CA VAL A 106 4.64 4.54 17.42
C VAL A 106 4.28 3.15 16.92
N ILE A 107 3.83 3.07 15.67
CA ILE A 107 3.39 1.84 15.03
C ILE A 107 4.44 1.42 14.01
N LEU A 108 4.90 0.17 14.10
CA LEU A 108 5.72 -0.47 13.06
C LEU A 108 4.83 -1.19 12.07
N ILE A 109 4.94 -0.81 10.79
CA ILE A 109 4.27 -1.43 9.67
C ILE A 109 5.32 -2.14 8.84
N ARG A 110 5.18 -3.46 8.74
CA ARG A 110 6.13 -4.30 8.03
C ARG A 110 5.70 -4.55 6.59
N SER A 111 6.63 -4.41 5.67
CA SER A 111 6.40 -4.75 4.28
C SER A 111 6.30 -6.27 4.11
N ARG A 112 5.44 -6.74 3.21
CA ARG A 112 5.25 -8.17 2.95
C ARG A 112 5.99 -8.58 1.68
N PRO A 113 6.67 -9.73 1.66
CA PRO A 113 7.28 -10.25 0.44
C PRO A 113 6.30 -10.39 -0.71
N ILE A 114 6.73 -10.01 -1.91
CA ILE A 114 5.92 -10.03 -3.13
C ILE A 114 6.21 -11.29 -3.93
N ILE A 115 5.14 -12.03 -4.26
CA ILE A 115 5.22 -13.25 -5.07
C ILE A 115 4.67 -12.96 -6.47
N LYS A 116 5.54 -13.00 -7.47
CA LYS A 116 5.16 -12.82 -8.89
C LYS A 116 4.80 -14.16 -9.52
N ILE A 117 3.51 -14.38 -9.79
CA ILE A 117 3.00 -15.60 -10.43
C ILE A 117 2.81 -15.33 -11.92
N ILE A 118 3.50 -16.11 -12.78
CA ILE A 118 3.36 -16.05 -14.24
C ILE A 118 2.67 -17.33 -14.71
N PRO A 119 1.34 -17.32 -14.93
CA PRO A 119 0.63 -18.51 -15.36
C PRO A 119 0.94 -18.82 -16.83
N SER A 120 1.14 -20.10 -17.14
CA SER A 120 1.21 -20.58 -18.52
C SER A 120 0.17 -21.69 -18.72
N LEU A 121 -0.75 -21.51 -19.67
CA LEU A 121 -1.71 -22.52 -20.07
C LEU A 121 -1.39 -22.97 -21.50
N SER A 122 -1.16 -24.27 -21.65
CA SER A 122 -0.96 -24.91 -22.95
C SER A 122 -2.00 -26.01 -23.12
N VAL A 123 -2.84 -25.90 -24.14
CA VAL A 123 -3.91 -26.86 -24.43
C VAL A 123 -3.55 -27.62 -25.70
N PHE A 124 -3.43 -28.95 -25.58
CA PHE A 124 -3.21 -29.86 -26.71
C PHE A 124 -4.12 -31.10 -26.61
N PRO A 125 -4.84 -31.46 -27.69
CA PRO A 125 -5.00 -30.70 -28.92
C PRO A 125 -5.82 -29.42 -28.70
N LYS A 126 -5.54 -28.37 -29.49
CA LYS A 126 -6.26 -27.09 -29.43
C LYS A 126 -7.75 -27.21 -29.79
N ALA A 127 -8.14 -28.32 -30.40
CA ALA A 127 -9.52 -28.64 -30.74
C ALA A 127 -9.76 -30.14 -30.53
N VAL A 128 -10.92 -30.48 -29.98
CA VAL A 128 -11.39 -31.87 -29.88
C VAL A 128 -12.21 -32.16 -31.13
N ASN A 129 -11.78 -33.15 -31.92
CA ASN A 129 -12.51 -33.59 -33.09
C ASN A 129 -13.64 -34.55 -32.68
N LEU A 130 -14.88 -34.18 -32.97
CA LEU A 130 -16.07 -34.98 -32.65
C LEU A 130 -16.35 -36.10 -33.67
N GLU A 131 -15.73 -36.07 -34.86
CA GLU A 131 -15.92 -37.06 -35.92
C GLU A 131 -15.00 -38.28 -35.78
N THR A 132 -13.92 -38.16 -35.00
CA THR A 132 -12.97 -39.25 -34.73
C THR A 132 -13.13 -39.84 -33.33
N ALA A 133 -14.24 -39.54 -32.64
CA ALA A 133 -14.55 -40.22 -31.39
C ALA A 133 -14.66 -41.73 -31.69
N PRO A 134 -13.89 -42.61 -31.01
CA PRO A 134 -14.08 -44.04 -31.18
C PRO A 134 -15.55 -44.33 -30.86
N ASN A 135 -16.25 -44.96 -31.82
CA ASN A 135 -17.59 -45.46 -31.61
C ASN A 135 -17.60 -46.23 -30.29
N CYS A 136 -18.30 -45.69 -29.29
CA CYS A 136 -18.67 -46.45 -28.09
C CYS A 136 -19.65 -47.56 -28.48
#